data_AF-A0A7H1C1Z2-F1
#
_entry.id   AF-A0A7H1C1Z2-F1
#
_cell.length_a   1.000
_cell.length_b   1.000
_cell.length_c   1.000
_cell.angle_alpha   90.00
_cell.angle_beta   90.00
_cell.angle_gamma   90.00
#
_symmetry.space_group_name_H-M   'P 1'
#
loop_
_entity.id
_entity.type
_entity.pdbx_description
1 polymer ?
#
loop_
_entity_poly.entity_id
_entity_poly.type
_entity_poly.pdbx_seq_one_letter_code
_entity_poly.pdbx_strand_id
1 'polypeptide(L)'
;MRKFKTLATLALAGLVVGCSSSNKDIEESNAQDLYSKGQTYLQDGDYNSAIRYLEGVSAKGGQYSGLGEQTQLSLIYAQYKVGEYYKALDAAERFARSYPNAANMDYVFYLAGLSNARLGDNFIQDFFKVNRASRAVDNVRNAYGNFQTIVQHYPQSQYAQDAQNWMNYLFNRLAEHELSIVKFYDKRNAYVAVVNRVEEMLRFYPNTEATKNALPYLKEAFKQMGIQDSEQKTELLIKEYENKTLPNPAKPEYGEQF
;
A
#
# COMPACT_ATOMS: atom_id res chain seq x y z
N MET A 1 52.20 1.24 -2.40
CA MET A 1 51.07 1.21 -1.44
C MET A 1 50.81 2.52 -0.68
N ARG A 2 51.78 3.44 -0.49
CA ARG A 2 51.54 4.73 0.23
C ARG A 2 50.74 5.77 -0.57
N LYS A 3 50.85 5.81 -1.91
CA LYS A 3 50.17 6.81 -2.75
C LYS A 3 48.66 6.57 -2.95
N PHE A 4 48.20 5.32 -2.80
CA PHE A 4 46.77 4.96 -2.90
C PHE A 4 45.98 5.33 -1.63
N LYS A 5 46.62 5.33 -0.45
CA LYS A 5 45.97 5.72 0.81
C LYS A 5 45.63 7.22 0.84
N THR A 6 46.48 8.07 0.25
CA THR A 6 46.26 9.53 0.18
C THR A 6 45.14 9.94 -0.78
N LEU A 7 44.91 9.18 -1.85
CA LEU A 7 43.80 9.43 -2.80
C LEU A 7 42.44 9.05 -2.20
N ALA A 8 42.37 7.99 -1.39
CA ALA A 8 41.15 7.59 -0.70
C ALA A 8 40.70 8.60 0.37
N THR A 9 41.64 9.27 1.05
CA THR A 9 41.33 10.32 2.04
C THR A 9 40.85 11.63 1.42
N LEU A 10 41.28 11.98 0.19
CA LEU A 10 40.79 13.19 -0.49
C LEU A 10 39.37 13.00 -1.07
N ALA A 11 39.05 11.80 -1.55
CA ALA A 11 37.71 11.47 -2.06
C ALA A 11 36.64 11.49 -0.94
N LEU A 12 37.01 11.14 0.29
CA LEU A 12 36.10 11.15 1.43
C LEU A 12 35.83 12.56 1.99
N ALA A 13 36.75 13.51 1.79
CA ALA A 13 36.58 14.90 2.21
C ALA A 13 35.69 15.73 1.25
N GLY A 14 35.55 15.32 -0.02
CA GLY A 14 34.69 15.99 -1.00
C GLY A 14 33.20 15.75 -0.81
N LEU A 15 32.81 14.64 -0.17
CA LEU A 15 31.41 14.27 0.05
C LEU A 15 30.72 15.09 1.17
N VAL A 16 31.48 15.75 2.04
CA VAL A 16 30.93 16.49 3.19
C VAL A 16 30.60 17.94 2.83
N VAL A 17 31.23 18.53 1.81
CA VAL A 17 31.02 19.95 1.42
C VAL A 17 29.69 20.16 0.69
N GLY A 18 29.10 19.10 0.11
CA GLY A 18 27.82 19.20 -0.63
C GLY A 18 26.56 19.36 0.24
N CYS A 19 26.59 18.94 1.52
CA CYS A 19 25.42 19.06 2.40
C CYS A 19 25.27 20.46 3.02
N SER A 20 26.37 21.18 3.26
CA SER A 20 26.31 22.46 3.98
C SER A 20 25.79 23.62 3.13
N SER A 21 26.06 23.65 1.82
CA SER A 21 25.61 24.74 0.94
C SER A 21 24.09 24.71 0.73
N SER A 22 23.52 23.52 0.70
CA SER A 22 22.09 23.35 0.44
C SER A 22 21.17 23.79 1.58
N ASN A 23 21.58 23.61 2.84
CA ASN A 23 20.79 24.07 3.97
C ASN A 23 20.76 25.60 4.04
N LYS A 24 21.89 26.24 3.72
CA LYS A 24 21.99 27.70 3.65
C LYS A 24 21.07 28.28 2.56
N ASP A 25 21.02 27.63 1.39
CA ASP A 25 20.10 28.02 0.31
C ASP A 25 18.63 27.93 0.73
N ILE A 26 18.25 26.93 1.53
CA ILE A 26 16.88 26.80 2.03
C ILE A 26 16.53 27.88 3.06
N GLU A 27 17.48 28.20 3.94
CA GLU A 27 17.29 29.21 4.98
C GLU A 27 17.12 30.62 4.39
N GLU A 28 17.88 30.94 3.33
CA GLU A 28 17.90 32.24 2.67
C GLU A 28 16.78 32.43 1.63
N SER A 29 16.26 31.34 1.05
CA SER A 29 15.19 31.38 0.05
C SER A 29 13.80 31.67 0.65
N ASN A 30 12.95 32.37 -0.11
CA ASN A 30 11.54 32.52 0.22
C ASN A 30 10.72 31.28 -0.20
N ALA A 31 9.47 31.18 0.27
CA ALA A 31 8.60 30.02 -0.01
C ALA A 31 8.34 29.78 -1.50
N GLN A 32 8.24 30.84 -2.32
CA GLN A 32 7.99 30.70 -3.76
C GLN A 32 9.22 30.14 -4.49
N ASP A 33 10.42 30.61 -4.15
CA ASP A 33 11.67 30.13 -4.74
C ASP A 33 11.93 28.67 -4.36
N LEU A 34 11.67 28.31 -3.10
CA LEU A 34 11.73 26.94 -2.63
C LEU A 34 10.76 26.03 -3.38
N TYR A 35 9.52 26.49 -3.57
CA TYR A 35 8.52 25.74 -4.33
C TYR A 35 8.95 25.54 -5.78
N SER A 36 9.38 26.60 -6.46
CA SER A 36 9.87 26.52 -7.84
C SER A 36 11.03 25.53 -7.98
N LYS A 37 12.04 25.59 -7.10
CA LYS A 37 13.15 24.62 -7.07
C LYS A 37 12.65 23.20 -6.83
N GLY A 38 11.76 23.02 -5.86
CA GLY A 38 11.14 21.73 -5.55
C GLY A 38 10.42 21.12 -6.76
N GLN A 39 9.66 21.92 -7.51
CA GLN A 39 8.98 21.48 -8.73
C GLN A 39 9.98 21.13 -9.84
N THR A 40 11.06 21.88 -10.02
CA THR A 40 12.11 21.54 -11.00
C THR A 40 12.72 20.18 -10.68
N TYR A 41 13.14 19.94 -9.43
CA TYR A 41 13.68 18.64 -9.03
C TYR A 41 12.66 17.51 -9.17
N LEU A 42 11.38 17.79 -8.93
CA LEU A 42 10.30 16.82 -9.11
C LEU A 42 10.18 16.39 -10.58
N GLN A 43 10.23 17.35 -11.51
CA GLN A 43 10.18 17.11 -12.96
C GLN A 43 11.42 16.39 -13.46
N ASP A 44 12.60 16.70 -12.90
CA ASP A 44 13.87 16.05 -13.22
C ASP A 44 13.98 14.62 -12.65
N GLY A 45 13.03 14.21 -11.81
CA GLY A 45 13.03 12.91 -11.14
C GLY A 45 14.00 12.80 -9.95
N ASP A 46 14.61 13.91 -9.52
CA ASP A 46 15.36 13.98 -8.26
C ASP A 46 14.41 14.23 -7.09
N TYR A 47 13.65 13.20 -6.76
CA TYR A 47 12.63 13.26 -5.72
C TYR A 47 13.20 13.56 -4.33
N ASN A 48 14.44 13.18 -4.03
CA ASN A 48 15.07 13.48 -2.74
C ASN A 48 15.34 14.98 -2.59
N SER A 49 15.89 15.61 -3.63
CA SER A 49 16.06 17.07 -3.65
C SER A 49 14.69 17.76 -3.62
N ALA A 50 13.71 17.27 -4.40
CA ALA A 50 12.35 17.80 -4.40
C ALA A 50 11.74 17.81 -2.99
N ILE A 51 11.79 16.68 -2.28
CA ILE A 51 11.32 16.57 -0.89
C ILE A 51 11.98 17.62 -0.01
N ARG A 52 13.31 17.76 -0.08
CA ARG A 52 14.06 18.71 0.76
C ARG A 52 13.59 20.15 0.56
N TYR A 53 13.43 20.59 -0.69
CA TYR A 53 12.98 21.95 -0.97
C TYR A 53 11.50 22.17 -0.64
N LEU A 54 10.63 21.20 -0.90
CA LEU A 54 9.20 21.27 -0.59
C LEU A 54 8.92 21.23 0.93
N GLU A 55 9.71 20.50 1.71
CA GLU A 55 9.67 20.56 3.18
C GLU A 55 10.09 21.96 3.68
N GLY A 56 11.06 22.59 3.01
CA GLY A 56 11.45 23.97 3.26
C GLY A 56 10.29 24.97 3.07
N VAL A 57 9.46 24.78 2.02
CA VAL A 57 8.24 25.58 1.80
C VAL A 57 7.30 25.48 3.01
N SER A 58 7.10 24.26 3.52
CA SER A 58 6.23 24.00 4.68
C SER A 58 6.77 24.66 5.96
N ALA A 59 8.10 24.61 6.17
CA ALA A 59 8.76 25.23 7.33
C ALA A 59 8.65 26.76 7.35
N LYS A 60 8.53 27.42 6.18
CA LYS A 60 8.35 28.87 6.05
C LYS A 60 6.88 29.31 6.18
N GLY A 61 5.99 28.46 6.69
CA GLY A 61 4.57 28.77 6.86
C GLY A 61 3.69 28.49 5.63
N GLY A 62 4.20 27.70 4.67
CA GLY A 62 3.52 27.40 3.41
C GLY A 62 2.14 26.75 3.53
N GLN A 63 1.78 26.18 4.69
CA GLN A 63 0.43 25.62 4.93
C GLN A 63 -0.69 26.66 4.77
N TYR A 64 -0.40 27.95 4.99
CA TYR A 64 -1.35 29.06 4.87
C TYR A 64 -1.12 29.94 3.64
N SER A 65 -0.14 29.60 2.79
CA SER A 65 0.10 30.30 1.53
C SER A 65 -0.74 29.68 0.42
N GLY A 66 -0.94 30.41 -0.69
CA GLY A 66 -1.60 29.88 -1.88
C GLY A 66 -0.91 28.66 -2.52
N LEU A 67 0.27 28.24 -2.01
CA LEU A 67 1.06 27.11 -2.48
C LEU A 67 0.91 25.86 -1.58
N GLY A 68 0.24 25.95 -0.43
CA GLY A 68 0.21 24.87 0.56
C GLY A 68 -0.36 23.56 0.04
N GLU A 69 -1.48 23.63 -0.68
CA GLU A 69 -2.14 22.46 -1.28
C GLU A 69 -1.21 21.77 -2.30
N GLN A 70 -0.67 22.53 -3.26
CA GLN A 70 0.21 21.98 -4.30
C GLN A 70 1.52 21.44 -3.70
N THR A 71 2.10 22.12 -2.71
CA THR A 71 3.32 21.67 -2.03
C THR A 71 3.10 20.32 -1.36
N GLN A 72 1.98 20.15 -0.64
CA GLN A 72 1.67 18.87 0.01
C GLN A 72 1.41 17.77 -1.02
N LEU A 73 0.71 18.07 -2.11
CA LEU A 73 0.48 17.11 -3.19
C LEU A 73 1.81 16.59 -3.77
N SER A 74 2.73 17.50 -4.07
CA SER A 74 4.06 17.15 -4.58
C SER A 74 4.90 16.38 -3.57
N LEU A 75 4.78 16.68 -2.28
CA LEU A 75 5.45 15.92 -1.22
C LEU A 75 4.96 14.47 -1.15
N ILE A 76 3.64 14.25 -1.16
CA ILE A 76 3.05 12.90 -1.15
C ILE A 76 3.59 12.09 -2.34
N TYR A 77 3.57 12.71 -3.53
CA TYR A 77 4.09 12.09 -4.73
C TYR A 77 5.58 11.76 -4.63
N ALA A 78 6.43 12.73 -4.29
CA ALA A 78 7.87 12.52 -4.21
C ALA A 78 8.23 11.45 -3.17
N GLN A 79 7.57 11.46 -2.00
CA GLN A 79 7.76 10.47 -0.94
C GLN A 79 7.36 9.05 -1.40
N TYR A 80 6.25 8.92 -2.13
CA TYR A 80 5.88 7.64 -2.75
C TYR A 80 6.95 7.16 -3.73
N LYS A 81 7.48 8.06 -4.58
CA LYS A 81 8.48 7.71 -5.61
C LYS A 81 9.82 7.25 -5.04
N VAL A 82 10.25 7.80 -3.90
CA VAL A 82 11.47 7.33 -3.21
C VAL A 82 11.25 6.12 -2.30
N GLY A 83 10.03 5.60 -2.21
CA GLY A 83 9.70 4.44 -1.36
C GLY A 83 9.48 4.79 0.11
N GLU A 84 9.37 6.07 0.46
CA GLU A 84 9.07 6.56 1.81
C GLU A 84 7.55 6.48 2.08
N TYR A 85 6.96 5.29 1.88
CA TYR A 85 5.51 5.07 1.88
C TYR A 85 4.82 5.52 3.17
N TYR A 86 5.44 5.30 4.33
CA TYR A 86 4.88 5.75 5.61
C TYR A 86 4.80 7.28 5.71
N LYS A 87 5.80 8.00 5.16
CA LYS A 87 5.76 9.48 5.11
C LYS A 87 4.71 9.96 4.12
N ALA A 88 4.61 9.30 2.96
CA ALA A 88 3.57 9.60 1.97
C ALA A 88 2.16 9.44 2.56
N LEU A 89 1.91 8.38 3.33
CA LEU A 89 0.63 8.15 4.01
C LEU A 89 0.31 9.23 5.05
N ASP A 90 1.28 9.59 5.88
CA ASP A 90 1.15 10.65 6.89
C ASP A 90 0.92 12.04 6.23
N ALA A 91 1.59 12.31 5.11
CA ALA A 91 1.34 13.50 4.30
C ALA A 91 -0.05 13.49 3.65
N ALA A 92 -0.51 12.35 3.13
CA ALA A 92 -1.85 12.20 2.56
C ALA A 92 -2.96 12.43 3.61
N GLU A 93 -2.79 11.90 4.83
CA GLU A 93 -3.74 12.11 5.92
C GLU A 93 -3.80 13.59 6.35
N ARG A 94 -2.65 14.26 6.40
CA ARG A 94 -2.61 15.73 6.63
C ARG A 94 -3.29 16.50 5.51
N PHE A 95 -3.08 16.13 4.26
CA PHE A 95 -3.73 16.78 3.12
C PHE A 95 -5.25 16.64 3.21
N ALA A 96 -5.74 15.43 3.46
CA ALA A 96 -7.17 15.17 3.61
C ALA A 96 -7.83 16.00 4.72
N ARG A 97 -7.13 16.19 5.85
CA ARG A 97 -7.60 17.05 6.95
C ARG A 97 -7.53 18.54 6.63
N SER A 98 -6.47 18.98 5.96
CA SER A 98 -6.19 20.41 5.74
C SER A 98 -6.97 20.97 4.55
N TYR A 99 -7.22 20.14 3.53
CA TYR A 99 -7.85 20.52 2.26
C TYR A 99 -9.00 19.57 1.90
N PRO A 100 -10.05 19.43 2.72
CA PRO A 100 -11.11 18.43 2.52
C PRO A 100 -11.89 18.56 1.20
N ASN A 101 -11.90 19.76 0.59
CA ASN A 101 -12.58 20.04 -0.68
C ASN A 101 -11.61 20.16 -1.87
N ALA A 102 -10.36 19.71 -1.73
CA ALA A 102 -9.36 19.78 -2.80
C ALA A 102 -9.82 19.00 -4.04
N ALA A 103 -9.60 19.59 -5.22
CA ALA A 103 -9.98 18.96 -6.48
C ALA A 103 -9.22 17.66 -6.76
N ASN A 104 -8.00 17.53 -6.23
CA ASN A 104 -7.11 16.37 -6.44
C ASN A 104 -7.17 15.35 -5.27
N MET A 105 -8.25 15.34 -4.48
CA MET A 105 -8.36 14.43 -3.34
C MET A 105 -8.38 12.95 -3.77
N ASP A 106 -8.96 12.66 -4.94
CA ASP A 106 -8.94 11.34 -5.57
C ASP A 106 -7.52 10.84 -5.83
N TYR A 107 -6.63 11.71 -6.32
CA TYR A 107 -5.22 11.41 -6.52
C TYR A 107 -4.49 11.13 -5.20
N VAL A 108 -4.81 11.89 -4.14
CA VAL A 108 -4.23 11.66 -2.81
C VAL A 108 -4.65 10.30 -2.25
N PHE A 109 -5.92 9.92 -2.37
CA PHE A 109 -6.38 8.58 -2.03
C PHE A 109 -5.72 7.50 -2.88
N TYR A 110 -5.47 7.78 -4.17
CA TYR A 110 -4.80 6.85 -5.07
C TYR A 110 -3.35 6.59 -4.65
N LEU A 111 -2.56 7.64 -4.37
CA LEU A 111 -1.20 7.50 -3.85
C LEU A 111 -1.15 6.83 -2.47
N ALA A 112 -2.12 7.09 -1.60
CA ALA A 112 -2.24 6.39 -0.33
C ALA A 112 -2.54 4.89 -0.53
N GLY A 113 -3.43 4.55 -1.46
CA GLY A 113 -3.74 3.17 -1.83
C GLY A 113 -2.53 2.43 -2.38
N LEU A 114 -1.79 3.04 -3.31
CA LEU A 114 -0.56 2.48 -3.86
C LEU A 114 0.54 2.32 -2.80
N SER A 115 0.69 3.30 -1.90
CA SER A 115 1.66 3.24 -0.79
C SER A 115 1.35 2.08 0.15
N ASN A 116 0.08 1.91 0.54
CA ASN A 116 -0.36 0.78 1.34
C ASN A 116 -0.18 -0.56 0.59
N ALA A 117 -0.49 -0.62 -0.71
CA ALA A 117 -0.28 -1.81 -1.52
C ALA A 117 1.21 -2.21 -1.57
N ARG A 118 2.12 -1.25 -1.75
CA ARG A 118 3.57 -1.47 -1.70
C ARG A 118 4.02 -2.04 -0.36
N LEU A 119 3.51 -1.48 0.74
CA LEU A 119 3.82 -1.96 2.09
C LEU A 119 3.27 -3.37 2.35
N GLY A 120 2.13 -3.72 1.76
CA GLY A 120 1.54 -5.07 1.79
C GLY A 120 2.22 -6.08 0.86
N ASP A 121 2.88 -5.60 -0.19
CA ASP A 121 3.56 -6.41 -1.21
C ASP A 121 5.01 -6.76 -0.90
N ASN A 122 5.51 -6.43 0.29
CA ASN A 122 6.94 -6.46 0.62
C ASN A 122 7.61 -7.83 0.38
N PHE A 123 8.16 -7.95 -0.85
CA PHE A 123 9.02 -8.97 -1.46
C PHE A 123 10.17 -9.49 -0.58
N ILE A 124 10.62 -8.68 0.39
CA ILE A 124 11.68 -9.06 1.33
C ILE A 124 11.20 -10.19 2.28
N GLN A 125 9.90 -10.30 2.57
CA GLN A 125 9.39 -11.37 3.43
C GLN A 125 9.35 -12.73 2.71
N ASP A 126 9.07 -12.76 1.41
CA ASP A 126 9.12 -13.99 0.61
C ASP A 126 10.56 -14.54 0.53
N PHE A 127 11.56 -13.65 0.51
CA PHE A 127 12.98 -14.04 0.49
C PHE A 127 13.53 -14.43 1.87
N PHE A 128 13.14 -13.75 2.96
CA PHE A 128 13.74 -13.94 4.30
C PHE A 128 12.84 -14.63 5.34
N LYS A 129 11.61 -15.03 5.01
CA LYS A 129 10.66 -15.74 5.91
C LYS A 129 10.48 -15.06 7.28
N VAL A 130 10.60 -13.73 7.35
CA VAL A 130 10.43 -12.99 8.60
C VAL A 130 8.95 -12.82 8.89
N ASN A 131 8.53 -13.25 10.08
CA ASN A 131 7.13 -13.32 10.49
C ASN A 131 6.55 -11.92 10.83
N ARG A 132 6.15 -11.16 9.82
CA ARG A 132 5.33 -9.94 9.96
C ARG A 132 4.05 -9.98 9.13
N ALA A 133 3.45 -11.16 9.01
CA ALA A 133 2.23 -11.39 8.23
C ALA A 133 1.07 -10.46 8.62
N SER A 134 0.87 -10.19 9.92
CA SER A 134 -0.24 -9.36 10.39
C SER A 134 -0.18 -7.91 9.87
N ARG A 135 0.99 -7.27 9.93
CA ARG A 135 1.16 -5.89 9.42
C ARG A 135 0.98 -5.80 7.91
N ALA A 136 1.43 -6.82 7.17
CA ALA A 136 1.25 -6.85 5.72
C ALA A 136 -0.24 -6.90 5.34
N VAL A 137 -1.05 -7.66 6.07
CA VAL A 137 -2.50 -7.77 5.85
C VAL A 137 -3.23 -6.47 6.18
N ASP A 138 -2.83 -5.77 7.25
CA ASP A 138 -3.42 -4.47 7.57
C ASP A 138 -3.17 -3.45 6.47
N ASN A 139 -1.97 -3.43 5.87
CA ASN A 139 -1.68 -2.59 4.71
C ASN A 139 -2.54 -2.97 3.49
N VAL A 140 -2.75 -4.27 3.23
CA VAL A 140 -3.66 -4.72 2.14
C VAL A 140 -5.09 -4.23 2.38
N ARG A 141 -5.59 -4.30 3.64
CA ARG A 141 -6.92 -3.81 4.01
C ARG A 141 -7.02 -2.28 3.86
N ASN A 142 -5.99 -1.56 4.28
CA ASN A 142 -5.94 -0.10 4.15
C ASN A 142 -5.90 0.32 2.67
N ALA A 143 -5.08 -0.36 1.85
CA ALA A 143 -5.04 -0.14 0.40
C ALA A 143 -6.42 -0.34 -0.23
N TYR A 144 -7.10 -1.45 0.10
CA TYR A 144 -8.45 -1.70 -0.37
C TYR A 144 -9.41 -0.56 0.02
N GLY A 145 -9.36 -0.09 1.26
CA GLY A 145 -10.17 1.04 1.73
C GLY A 145 -9.89 2.36 1.00
N ASN A 146 -8.62 2.66 0.70
CA ASN A 146 -8.25 3.83 -0.08
C ASN A 146 -8.83 3.76 -1.50
N PHE A 147 -8.66 2.63 -2.20
CA PHE A 147 -9.21 2.45 -3.54
C PHE A 147 -10.75 2.42 -3.56
N GLN A 148 -11.37 1.81 -2.54
CA GLN A 148 -12.82 1.82 -2.36
C GLN A 148 -13.35 3.25 -2.22
N THR A 149 -12.62 4.12 -1.52
CA THR A 149 -13.00 5.54 -1.39
C THR A 149 -13.07 6.21 -2.76
N ILE A 150 -12.10 5.96 -3.65
CA ILE A 150 -12.10 6.48 -5.03
C ILE A 150 -13.33 5.99 -5.79
N VAL A 151 -13.57 4.68 -5.80
CA VAL A 151 -14.67 4.09 -6.56
C VAL A 151 -16.04 4.58 -6.08
N GLN A 152 -16.20 4.80 -4.77
CA GLN A 152 -17.47 5.23 -4.18
C GLN A 152 -17.71 6.73 -4.25
N HIS A 153 -16.69 7.54 -3.98
CA HIS A 153 -16.83 9.00 -3.81
C HIS A 153 -16.34 9.79 -5.03
N TYR A 154 -15.47 9.20 -5.85
CA TYR A 154 -14.88 9.82 -7.03
C TYR A 154 -15.04 8.94 -8.29
N PRO A 155 -16.26 8.51 -8.65
CA PRO A 155 -16.47 7.54 -9.74
C PRO A 155 -16.10 8.07 -11.13
N GLN A 156 -15.95 9.39 -11.30
CA GLN A 156 -15.51 10.04 -12.54
C GLN A 156 -14.00 10.32 -12.56
N SER A 157 -13.27 9.94 -11.52
CA SER A 157 -11.82 10.08 -11.47
C SER A 157 -11.16 9.23 -12.55
N GLN A 158 -10.08 9.75 -13.15
CA GLN A 158 -9.23 8.97 -14.05
C GLN A 158 -8.64 7.71 -13.37
N TYR A 159 -8.53 7.71 -12.04
CA TYR A 159 -8.01 6.58 -11.26
C TYR A 159 -9.08 5.54 -10.90
N ALA A 160 -10.37 5.80 -11.18
CA ALA A 160 -11.45 4.93 -10.72
C ALA A 160 -11.36 3.51 -11.29
N GLN A 161 -11.03 3.36 -12.58
CA GLN A 161 -10.92 2.03 -13.19
C GLN A 161 -9.73 1.23 -12.64
N ASP A 162 -8.58 1.89 -12.44
CA ASP A 162 -7.42 1.23 -11.85
C ASP A 162 -7.65 0.88 -10.38
N ALA A 163 -8.31 1.77 -9.62
CA ALA A 163 -8.73 1.50 -8.25
C ALA A 163 -9.64 0.26 -8.16
N GLN A 164 -10.57 0.05 -9.10
CA GLN A 164 -11.37 -1.18 -9.16
C GLN A 164 -10.50 -2.43 -9.41
N ASN A 165 -9.51 -2.35 -10.29
CA ASN A 165 -8.59 -3.46 -10.55
C ASN A 165 -7.79 -3.81 -9.30
N TRP A 166 -7.26 -2.80 -8.59
CA TRP A 166 -6.60 -2.96 -7.31
C TRP A 166 -7.52 -3.56 -6.25
N MET A 167 -8.77 -3.10 -6.14
CA MET A 167 -9.74 -3.66 -5.19
C MET A 167 -9.97 -5.15 -5.45
N ASN A 168 -10.17 -5.56 -6.71
CA ASN A 168 -10.36 -6.96 -7.07
C ASN A 168 -9.15 -7.82 -6.66
N TYR A 169 -7.94 -7.34 -6.95
CA TYR A 169 -6.70 -8.02 -6.57
C TYR A 169 -6.54 -8.13 -5.05
N LEU A 170 -6.67 -7.01 -4.33
CA LEU A 170 -6.47 -6.95 -2.88
C LEU A 170 -7.55 -7.75 -2.12
N PHE A 171 -8.79 -7.78 -2.63
CA PHE A 171 -9.86 -8.62 -2.08
C PHE A 171 -9.50 -10.11 -2.11
N ASN A 172 -8.91 -10.58 -3.22
CA ASN A 172 -8.44 -11.96 -3.33
C ASN A 172 -7.23 -12.22 -2.42
N ARG A 173 -6.29 -11.28 -2.31
CA ARG A 173 -5.15 -11.37 -1.37
C ARG A 173 -5.59 -11.50 0.08
N LEU A 174 -6.64 -10.80 0.49
CA LEU A 174 -7.22 -10.92 1.84
C LEU A 174 -7.82 -12.32 2.05
N ALA A 175 -8.54 -12.86 1.07
CA ALA A 175 -9.10 -14.20 1.14
C ALA A 175 -8.00 -15.29 1.19
N GLU A 176 -6.92 -15.14 0.43
CA GLU A 176 -5.75 -16.03 0.48
C GLU A 176 -5.09 -16.07 1.87
N HIS A 177 -5.02 -14.91 2.53
CA HIS A 177 -4.54 -14.84 3.90
C HIS A 177 -5.44 -15.63 4.87
N GLU A 178 -6.76 -15.49 4.79
CA GLU A 178 -7.68 -16.29 5.61
C GLU A 178 -7.53 -17.79 5.35
N LEU A 179 -7.37 -18.21 4.08
CA LEU A 179 -7.09 -19.61 3.76
C LEU A 179 -5.78 -20.11 4.41
N SER A 180 -4.77 -19.25 4.52
CA SER A 180 -3.51 -19.61 5.20
C SER A 180 -3.73 -19.87 6.69
N ILE A 181 -4.63 -19.11 7.34
CA ILE A 181 -5.04 -19.31 8.74
C ILE A 181 -5.85 -20.61 8.88
N VAL A 182 -6.77 -20.89 7.96
CA VAL A 182 -7.52 -22.15 7.91
C VAL A 182 -6.55 -23.34 7.89
N LYS A 183 -5.58 -23.32 6.97
CA LYS A 183 -4.53 -24.36 6.86
C LYS A 183 -3.67 -24.46 8.13
N PHE A 184 -3.42 -23.35 8.83
CA PHE A 184 -2.67 -23.34 10.07
C PHE A 184 -3.42 -24.05 11.22
N TYR A 185 -4.72 -23.81 11.36
CA TYR A 185 -5.56 -24.45 12.37
C TYR A 185 -5.85 -25.92 12.06
N ASP A 186 -6.08 -26.24 10.79
CA ASP A 186 -6.30 -27.61 10.32
C ASP A 186 -5.12 -28.53 10.67
N LYS A 187 -3.88 -28.08 10.42
CA LYS A 187 -2.65 -28.79 10.82
C LYS A 187 -2.53 -29.09 12.31
N ARG A 188 -3.34 -28.45 13.15
CA ARG A 188 -3.37 -28.60 14.61
C ARG A 188 -4.64 -29.28 15.11
N ASN A 189 -5.45 -29.81 14.20
CA ASN A 189 -6.74 -30.42 14.50
C ASN A 189 -7.68 -29.47 15.26
N ALA A 190 -7.52 -28.15 15.07
CA ALA A 190 -8.34 -27.12 15.70
C ALA A 190 -9.63 -26.90 14.89
N TYR A 191 -10.47 -27.92 14.81
CA TYR A 191 -11.61 -27.98 13.88
C TYR A 191 -12.66 -26.88 14.10
N VAL A 192 -12.94 -26.49 15.35
CA VAL A 192 -13.84 -25.35 15.64
C VAL A 192 -13.28 -24.05 15.06
N ALA A 193 -11.97 -23.84 15.15
CA ALA A 193 -11.32 -22.66 14.57
C ALA A 193 -11.34 -22.70 13.04
N VAL A 194 -11.17 -23.88 12.44
CA VAL A 194 -11.35 -24.08 10.98
C VAL A 194 -12.76 -23.67 10.57
N VAL A 195 -13.80 -24.19 11.23
CA VAL A 195 -15.20 -23.86 10.92
C VAL A 195 -15.43 -22.34 10.98
N ASN A 196 -15.07 -21.70 12.10
CA ASN A 196 -15.27 -20.27 12.27
C ASN A 196 -14.59 -19.45 11.15
N ARG A 197 -13.36 -19.83 10.76
CA ARG A 197 -12.62 -19.14 9.71
C ARG A 197 -13.22 -19.33 8.33
N VAL A 198 -13.62 -20.55 7.98
CA VAL A 198 -14.24 -20.77 6.65
C VAL A 198 -15.63 -20.13 6.57
N GLU A 199 -16.39 -20.09 7.67
CA GLU A 199 -17.65 -19.35 7.70
C GLU A 199 -17.46 -17.84 7.54
N GLU A 200 -16.41 -17.25 8.15
CA GLU A 200 -16.02 -15.86 7.90
C GLU A 200 -15.65 -15.64 6.42
N MET A 201 -14.89 -16.57 5.81
CA MET A 201 -14.57 -16.52 4.38
C MET A 201 -15.81 -16.60 3.49
N LEU A 202 -16.77 -17.47 3.81
CA LEU A 202 -18.04 -17.56 3.09
C LEU A 202 -18.89 -16.30 3.22
N ARG A 203 -18.79 -15.59 4.35
CA ARG A 203 -19.52 -14.33 4.58
C ARG A 203 -18.89 -13.15 3.85
N PHE A 204 -17.57 -13.00 3.95
CA PHE A 204 -16.87 -11.79 3.51
C PHE A 204 -16.18 -11.94 2.16
N TYR A 205 -15.79 -13.16 1.78
CA TYR A 205 -15.05 -13.48 0.55
C TYR A 205 -15.70 -14.62 -0.26
N PRO A 206 -17.04 -14.67 -0.43
CA PRO A 206 -17.72 -15.83 -1.03
C PRO A 206 -17.22 -16.14 -2.45
N ASN A 207 -16.94 -15.11 -3.25
CA ASN A 207 -16.61 -15.29 -4.66
C ASN A 207 -15.09 -15.26 -4.91
N THR A 208 -14.33 -16.07 -4.15
CA THR A 208 -12.87 -16.17 -4.31
C THR A 208 -12.41 -17.63 -4.41
N GLU A 209 -11.35 -17.87 -5.18
CA GLU A 209 -10.70 -19.18 -5.25
C GLU A 209 -10.19 -19.64 -3.87
N ALA A 210 -9.79 -18.71 -3.00
CA ALA A 210 -9.37 -19.04 -1.65
C ALA A 210 -10.52 -19.65 -0.83
N THR A 211 -11.72 -19.09 -0.91
CA THR A 211 -12.92 -19.64 -0.24
C THR A 211 -13.30 -21.00 -0.80
N LYS A 212 -13.27 -21.18 -2.13
CA LYS A 212 -13.46 -22.50 -2.77
C LYS A 212 -12.50 -23.54 -2.19
N ASN A 213 -11.22 -23.18 -2.12
CA ASN A 213 -10.17 -24.04 -1.60
C ASN A 213 -10.25 -24.27 -0.07
N ALA A 214 -11.01 -23.45 0.65
CA ALA A 214 -11.25 -23.58 2.09
C ALA A 214 -12.35 -24.62 2.42
N LEU A 215 -13.30 -24.84 1.52
CA LEU A 215 -14.46 -25.72 1.74
C LEU A 215 -14.10 -27.19 2.07
N PRO A 216 -13.09 -27.83 1.45
CA PRO A 216 -12.67 -29.17 1.85
C PRO A 216 -12.22 -29.26 3.32
N TYR A 217 -11.57 -28.21 3.83
CA TYR A 217 -11.18 -28.14 5.24
C TYR A 217 -12.40 -28.00 6.16
N LEU A 218 -13.41 -27.22 5.75
CA LEU A 218 -14.67 -27.11 6.48
C LEU A 218 -15.40 -28.45 6.57
N LYS A 219 -15.46 -29.19 5.45
CA LYS A 219 -16.06 -30.53 5.41
C LYS A 219 -15.34 -31.49 6.36
N GLU A 220 -14.01 -31.57 6.27
CA GLU A 220 -13.22 -32.44 7.12
C GLU A 220 -13.35 -32.06 8.60
N ALA A 221 -13.38 -30.76 8.93
CA ALA A 221 -13.61 -30.30 10.29
C ALA A 221 -14.96 -30.77 10.86
N PHE A 222 -16.05 -30.67 10.09
CA PHE A 222 -17.35 -31.20 10.51
C PHE A 222 -17.35 -32.71 10.70
N LYS A 223 -16.70 -33.43 9.79
CA LYS A 223 -16.55 -34.89 9.88
C LYS A 223 -15.80 -35.31 11.15
N GLN A 224 -14.67 -34.66 11.45
CA GLN A 224 -13.87 -34.97 12.64
C GLN A 224 -14.59 -34.64 13.95
N MET A 225 -15.51 -33.67 13.92
CA MET A 225 -16.38 -33.36 15.07
C MET A 225 -17.65 -34.22 15.12
N GLY A 226 -17.89 -35.10 14.15
CA GLY A 226 -19.08 -35.96 14.10
C GLY A 226 -20.38 -35.24 13.71
N ILE A 227 -20.30 -34.08 13.06
CA ILE A 227 -21.45 -33.25 12.69
C ILE A 227 -21.88 -33.55 11.24
N GLN A 228 -22.52 -34.71 11.06
CA GLN A 228 -22.84 -35.25 9.73
C GLN A 228 -23.72 -34.34 8.87
N ASP A 229 -24.73 -33.70 9.44
CA ASP A 229 -25.63 -32.80 8.68
C ASP A 229 -24.85 -31.64 8.04
N SER A 230 -23.90 -31.04 8.77
CA SER A 230 -23.08 -29.95 8.28
C SER A 230 -22.02 -30.41 7.28
N GLU A 231 -21.44 -31.61 7.48
CA GLU A 231 -20.56 -32.24 6.51
C GLU A 231 -21.26 -32.42 5.15
N GLN A 232 -22.47 -32.99 5.15
CA GLN A 232 -23.27 -33.21 3.93
C GLN A 232 -23.65 -31.90 3.23
N LYS A 233 -24.04 -30.88 4.00
CA LYS A 233 -24.31 -29.53 3.45
C LYS A 233 -23.06 -28.94 2.81
N THR A 234 -21.90 -29.12 3.43
CA THR A 234 -20.62 -28.62 2.90
C THR A 234 -20.23 -29.35 1.61
N GLU A 235 -20.48 -30.65 1.51
CA GLU A 235 -20.28 -31.43 0.28
C GLU A 235 -21.11 -30.88 -0.89
N LEU A 236 -22.37 -30.51 -0.66
CA LEU A 236 -23.20 -29.88 -1.68
C LEU A 236 -22.66 -28.50 -2.08
N LEU A 237 -22.19 -27.72 -1.11
CA LEU A 237 -21.61 -26.41 -1.34
C LEU A 237 -20.31 -26.50 -2.17
N ILE A 238 -19.47 -27.51 -1.93
CA ILE A 238 -18.27 -27.76 -2.74
C ILE A 238 -18.64 -27.95 -4.21
N LYS A 239 -19.66 -28.80 -4.49
CA LYS A 239 -20.16 -29.03 -5.86
C LYS A 239 -20.73 -27.77 -6.50
N GLU A 240 -21.38 -26.91 -5.72
CA GLU A 240 -21.84 -25.61 -6.21
C GLU A 240 -20.65 -24.74 -6.67
N TYR A 241 -19.57 -24.70 -5.89
CA TYR A 241 -18.37 -23.93 -6.20
C TYR A 241 -17.51 -24.51 -7.34
N GLU A 242 -17.58 -25.81 -7.61
CA GLU A 242 -16.94 -26.42 -8.78
C GLU A 242 -17.47 -25.84 -10.09
N ASN A 243 -18.75 -25.49 -10.12
CA ASN A 243 -19.42 -24.93 -11.30
C ASN A 243 -19.34 -23.40 -11.39
N LYS A 244 -18.81 -22.72 -10.37
CA LYS A 244 -18.66 -21.25 -10.38
C LYS A 244 -17.41 -20.82 -11.13
N THR A 245 -17.57 -19.84 -12.02
CA THR A 245 -16.44 -19.06 -12.54
C THR A 245 -16.04 -18.03 -11.49
N LEU A 246 -14.89 -18.22 -10.87
CA LEU A 246 -14.38 -17.31 -9.84
C LEU A 246 -13.33 -16.37 -10.45
N PRO A 247 -13.34 -15.07 -10.08
CA PRO A 247 -12.31 -14.14 -10.53
C PRO A 247 -10.92 -14.58 -10.06
N ASN A 248 -9.94 -14.51 -10.96
CA ASN A 248 -8.51 -14.63 -10.63
C ASN A 248 -7.78 -13.38 -11.16
N PRO A 249 -7.93 -12.23 -10.47
CA PRO A 249 -7.38 -10.97 -10.95
C PRO A 249 -5.85 -11.00 -10.91
N ALA A 250 -5.22 -10.66 -12.04
CA ALA A 250 -3.81 -10.37 -12.06
C ALA A 250 -3.50 -9.15 -11.19
N LYS A 251 -2.31 -9.13 -10.60
CA LYS A 251 -1.82 -7.96 -9.88
C LYS A 251 -1.72 -6.79 -10.86
N PRO A 252 -2.36 -5.63 -10.59
CA PRO A 252 -2.20 -4.46 -11.42
C PRO A 252 -0.75 -3.97 -11.37
N GLU A 253 -0.28 -3.40 -12.47
CA GLU A 253 1.00 -2.71 -12.47
C GLU A 253 0.90 -1.46 -11.62
N TYR A 254 1.98 -1.12 -10.93
CA TYR A 254 2.07 0.17 -10.28
C TYR A 254 2.18 1.22 -11.38
N GLY A 255 1.11 1.97 -11.62
CA GLY A 255 1.02 2.94 -12.71
C GLY A 255 2.30 3.80 -12.81
N GLU A 256 2.88 3.82 -14.02
CA GLU A 256 4.01 4.70 -14.34
C GLU A 256 3.54 6.11 -14.73
N GLN A 257 2.25 6.26 -15.05
CA GLN A 257 1.67 7.52 -15.49
C GLN A 257 1.26 8.38 -14.30
N PHE A 258 1.94 9.52 -14.19
CA PHE A 258 1.65 10.63 -13.29
C PHE A 258 1.60 11.91 -14.11
#